data_AF-A0A957RFJ7-F1
#
_entry.id   AF-A0A957RFJ7-F1
#
_cell.length_a   1.000
_cell.length_b   1.000
_cell.length_c   1.000
_cell.angle_alpha   90.00
_cell.angle_beta   90.00
_cell.angle_gamma   90.00
#
_symmetry.space_group_name_H-M   'P 1'
#
loop_
_entity.id
_entity.type
_entity.pdbx_description
1 polymer ?
#
loop_
_entity_poly.entity_id
_entity_poly.type
_entity_poly.pdbx_seq_one_letter_code
_entity_poly.pdbx_strand_id
1 'polypeptide(L)'
;MDTIIDFIGSPIGPAILLTLGAVIEAVVGRRIRRPDWLTGLALFFVAGAGALWLGLRAQPVVPVYSRPWQPLLQDGANLLWVGDGWNWYVSGLTLLLGGLGILLELNHHAGATQRTFDRRTHLHLALHLGVLAGALLFVGSGNLLTVVLMWVLLDFLILVRSAMRYDSVTRSQPESAADDGRRRLRLRYSQRKGLSLLGALLLLFSLLPAGPAGPGQPLQGGVLPVETVALLLLAAAIRAGVYPFHLWLMPAEQHEVYLAERLLEHMIPMLTGLWLMGWAMDFGGEFILLHIEVLGLIVLALLGSAYTAWRAPDQPAYSTYVLITSAGVAVLAGALSLQSGPNALIWPTTVFALGGALWLVGGQVWRYMGWQLPVSVGALALAGLPFTPGFLVQPALARLLVAQGLFLLLFLLYVAAQSMLIATMLRSWEGGHRPVDEEIGNGDLARLMVSALALGLPLAVAGFLPGSIAAWASLTNAIPVMLGRLASVVAPWPVWITLSLPLALGLLLLWARPRLWPHADEGIPADYALTSLDWLFDLSWWGVSQISSIWGRTTRLLEGAGAMGWGLVLLLILYLLQ
;
A
#
# COMPACT_ATOMS: atom_id res chain seq x y z
N MET A 1 -37.41 2.88 -9.09
CA MET A 1 -36.76 3.03 -7.76
C MET A 1 -35.99 1.76 -7.40
N ASP A 2 -36.44 0.59 -7.86
CA ASP A 2 -35.78 -0.71 -7.65
C ASP A 2 -34.30 -0.73 -8.05
N THR A 3 -33.95 -0.11 -9.19
CA THR A 3 -32.55 -0.06 -9.66
C THR A 3 -31.56 0.61 -8.71
N ILE A 4 -31.94 1.69 -8.01
CA ILE A 4 -31.04 2.39 -7.08
C ILE A 4 -30.82 1.58 -5.81
N ILE A 5 -31.87 0.92 -5.33
CA ILE A 5 -31.82 0.05 -4.15
C ILE A 5 -30.93 -1.17 -4.46
N ASP A 6 -31.06 -1.73 -5.66
CA ASP A 6 -30.21 -2.82 -6.14
C ASP A 6 -28.72 -2.41 -6.20
N PHE A 7 -28.42 -1.18 -6.64
CA PHE A 7 -27.05 -0.66 -6.62
C PHE A 7 -26.48 -0.50 -5.21
N ILE A 8 -27.28 0.01 -4.27
CA ILE A 8 -26.86 0.21 -2.87
C ILE A 8 -26.68 -1.14 -2.15
N GLY A 9 -27.52 -2.13 -2.45
CA GLY A 9 -27.44 -3.49 -1.92
C GLY A 9 -26.37 -4.37 -2.58
N SER A 10 -25.55 -3.81 -3.46
CA SER A 10 -24.51 -4.53 -4.22
C SER A 10 -23.10 -4.29 -3.65
N PRO A 11 -22.08 -5.10 -3.99
CA PRO A 11 -20.70 -4.90 -3.52
C PRO A 11 -20.08 -3.56 -3.92
N ILE A 12 -20.62 -2.88 -4.94
CA ILE A 12 -20.16 -1.53 -5.32
C ILE A 12 -20.86 -0.40 -4.54
N GLY A 13 -21.92 -0.71 -3.78
CA GLY A 13 -22.71 0.25 -3.01
C GLY A 13 -21.88 1.14 -2.07
N PRO A 14 -20.98 0.59 -1.22
CA PRO A 14 -20.10 1.38 -0.37
C PRO A 14 -19.22 2.36 -1.16
N ALA A 15 -18.68 1.93 -2.31
CA ALA A 15 -17.86 2.79 -3.15
C ALA A 15 -18.68 3.90 -3.83
N ILE A 16 -19.92 3.60 -4.27
CA ILE A 16 -20.85 4.61 -4.81
C ILE A 16 -21.18 5.66 -3.74
N LEU A 17 -21.40 5.24 -2.50
CA LEU A 17 -21.68 6.18 -1.41
C LEU A 17 -20.48 7.10 -1.14
N LEU A 18 -19.26 6.57 -1.19
CA LEU A 18 -18.04 7.38 -1.06
C LEU A 18 -17.82 8.32 -2.24
N THR A 19 -18.08 7.89 -3.49
CA THR A 19 -17.98 8.80 -4.65
C THR A 19 -19.04 9.90 -4.60
N LEU A 20 -20.27 9.58 -4.17
CA LEU A 20 -21.30 10.57 -3.92
C LEU A 20 -20.86 11.57 -2.84
N GLY A 21 -20.27 11.07 -1.74
CA GLY A 21 -19.66 11.89 -0.71
C GLY A 21 -18.57 12.81 -1.26
N ALA A 22 -17.70 12.31 -2.13
CA ALA A 22 -16.66 13.09 -2.77
C ALA A 22 -17.23 14.25 -3.61
N VAL A 23 -18.28 13.98 -4.40
CA VAL A 23 -18.95 15.01 -5.20
C VAL A 23 -19.63 16.04 -4.30
N ILE A 24 -20.31 15.60 -3.24
CA ILE A 24 -20.99 16.47 -2.29
C ILE A 24 -19.98 17.36 -1.56
N GLU A 25 -18.86 16.81 -1.07
CA GLU A 25 -17.76 17.58 -0.48
C GLU A 25 -17.24 18.64 -1.46
N ALA A 26 -16.98 18.25 -2.71
CA ALA A 26 -16.46 19.16 -3.73
C ALA A 26 -17.42 20.31 -4.09
N VAL A 27 -18.74 20.11 -3.95
CA VAL A 27 -19.78 21.10 -4.26
C VAL A 27 -20.16 21.92 -3.03
N VAL A 28 -20.47 21.26 -1.91
CA VAL A 28 -20.91 21.88 -0.65
C VAL A 28 -19.76 22.62 0.01
N GLY A 29 -18.54 22.10 -0.05
CA GLY A 29 -17.36 22.76 0.51
C GLY A 29 -16.92 24.03 -0.24
N ARG A 30 -17.50 24.32 -1.41
CA ARG A 30 -17.41 25.66 -2.01
C ARG A 30 -18.23 26.70 -1.24
N ARG A 31 -19.32 26.27 -0.58
CA ARG A 31 -20.25 27.11 0.17
C ARG A 31 -19.92 27.14 1.66
N ILE A 32 -19.60 25.99 2.25
CA ILE A 32 -19.26 25.84 3.67
C ILE A 32 -17.75 25.97 3.83
N ARG A 33 -17.30 26.94 4.65
CA ARG A 33 -15.87 27.22 4.88
C ARG A 33 -15.36 26.72 6.23
N ARG A 34 -16.14 25.90 6.95
CA ARG A 34 -15.74 25.36 8.26
C ARG A 34 -15.12 23.97 8.07
N PRO A 35 -13.81 23.78 8.30
CA PRO A 35 -13.13 22.51 8.05
C PRO A 35 -13.69 21.37 8.91
N ASP A 36 -14.06 21.63 10.17
CA ASP A 36 -14.67 20.62 11.05
C ASP A 36 -15.97 20.03 10.50
N TRP A 37 -16.80 20.87 9.88
CA TRP A 37 -18.07 20.45 9.30
C TRP A 37 -17.86 19.60 8.05
N LEU A 38 -16.87 19.97 7.23
CA LEU A 38 -16.50 19.21 6.04
C LEU A 38 -15.90 17.86 6.45
N THR A 39 -15.00 17.80 7.41
CA THR A 39 -14.49 16.49 7.87
C THR A 39 -15.59 15.66 8.52
N GLY A 40 -16.49 16.28 9.30
CA GLY A 40 -17.66 15.57 9.85
C GLY A 40 -18.55 14.99 8.76
N LEU A 41 -18.76 15.72 7.67
CA LEU A 41 -19.51 15.25 6.50
C LEU A 41 -18.77 14.13 5.76
N ALA A 42 -17.46 14.23 5.56
CA ALA A 42 -16.65 13.15 4.99
C ALA A 42 -16.70 11.88 5.85
N LEU A 43 -16.55 12.01 7.17
CA LEU A 43 -16.66 10.90 8.12
C LEU A 43 -18.07 10.29 8.13
N PHE A 44 -19.12 11.09 7.94
CA PHE A 44 -20.48 10.58 7.77
C PHE A 44 -20.60 9.66 6.55
N PHE A 45 -20.01 10.03 5.41
CA PHE A 45 -20.00 9.15 4.23
C PHE A 45 -19.16 7.89 4.44
N VAL A 46 -18.03 7.97 5.15
CA VAL A 46 -17.23 6.79 5.51
C VAL A 46 -18.01 5.86 6.45
N ALA A 47 -18.68 6.41 7.48
CA ALA A 47 -19.50 5.65 8.40
C ALA A 47 -20.69 5.00 7.68
N GLY A 48 -21.34 5.72 6.77
CA GLY A 48 -22.39 5.18 5.92
C GLY A 48 -21.89 4.06 5.01
N ALA A 49 -20.71 4.21 4.40
CA ALA A 49 -20.10 3.17 3.58
C ALA A 49 -19.73 1.93 4.42
N GLY A 50 -19.23 2.13 5.64
CA GLY A 50 -18.99 1.08 6.63
C GLY A 50 -20.28 0.36 7.04
N ALA A 51 -21.37 1.09 7.27
CA ALA A 51 -22.67 0.50 7.58
C ALA A 51 -23.22 -0.33 6.42
N LEU A 52 -23.10 0.16 5.18
CA LEU A 52 -23.46 -0.62 3.98
C LEU A 52 -22.59 -1.87 3.86
N TRP A 53 -21.27 -1.74 4.03
CA TRP A 53 -20.33 -2.86 3.98
C TRP A 53 -20.63 -3.93 5.06
N LEU A 54 -21.00 -3.52 6.28
CA LEU A 54 -21.47 -4.45 7.32
C LEU A 54 -22.83 -5.08 6.95
N GLY A 55 -23.75 -4.29 6.40
CA GLY A 55 -25.06 -4.77 5.96
C GLY A 55 -24.96 -5.83 4.86
N LEU A 56 -24.03 -5.65 3.91
CA LEU A 56 -23.72 -6.64 2.87
C LEU A 56 -23.23 -7.97 3.46
N ARG A 57 -22.49 -7.94 4.56
CA ARG A 57 -22.02 -9.16 5.25
C ARG A 57 -23.14 -9.94 5.92
N ALA A 58 -24.19 -9.25 6.34
CA ALA A 58 -25.34 -9.89 6.98
C ALA A 58 -26.27 -10.58 5.97
N GLN A 59 -26.06 -10.40 4.66
CA GLN A 59 -26.86 -11.07 3.65
C GLN A 59 -26.53 -12.57 3.58
N PRO A 60 -27.54 -13.43 3.39
CA PRO A 60 -27.34 -14.88 3.34
C PRO A 60 -26.65 -15.36 2.05
N VAL A 61 -26.62 -14.53 1.02
CA VAL A 61 -26.02 -14.81 -0.28
C VAL A 61 -24.84 -13.86 -0.48
N VAL A 62 -23.75 -14.39 -1.06
CA VAL A 62 -22.59 -13.57 -1.42
C VAL A 62 -23.03 -12.47 -2.39
N PRO A 63 -22.81 -11.19 -2.03
CA PRO A 63 -23.23 -10.08 -2.88
C PRO A 63 -22.32 -9.99 -4.10
N VAL A 64 -22.90 -10.14 -5.29
CA VAL A 64 -22.22 -10.08 -6.58
C VAL A 64 -22.90 -9.03 -7.45
N TYR A 65 -22.09 -8.21 -8.12
CA TYR A 65 -22.56 -7.30 -9.15
C TYR A 65 -21.79 -7.53 -10.44
N SER A 66 -22.53 -7.76 -11.53
CA SER A 66 -21.95 -7.98 -12.85
C SER A 66 -22.57 -7.05 -13.89
N ARG A 67 -21.75 -6.46 -14.75
CA ARG A 67 -22.20 -5.66 -15.88
C ARG A 67 -21.55 -6.15 -17.17
N PRO A 68 -22.31 -6.46 -18.24
CA PRO A 68 -21.72 -6.86 -19.50
C PRO A 68 -20.86 -5.74 -20.07
N TRP A 69 -19.66 -6.09 -20.51
CA TRP A 69 -18.74 -5.24 -21.25
C TRP A 69 -18.38 -5.90 -22.56
N GLN A 70 -18.85 -5.30 -23.66
CA GLN A 70 -18.64 -5.81 -24.99
C GLN A 70 -17.74 -4.82 -25.74
N PRO A 71 -16.42 -5.10 -25.84
CA PRO A 71 -15.54 -4.30 -26.68
C PRO A 71 -15.91 -4.51 -28.16
N LEU A 72 -15.62 -3.53 -29.00
CA LEU A 72 -15.98 -3.53 -30.43
C LEU A 72 -15.33 -4.69 -31.22
N LEU A 73 -14.25 -5.28 -30.72
CA LEU A 73 -13.37 -6.20 -31.45
C LEU A 73 -13.11 -7.54 -30.74
N GLN A 74 -13.67 -7.80 -29.56
CA GLN A 74 -13.47 -9.06 -28.82
C GLN A 74 -14.79 -9.59 -28.28
N ASP A 75 -14.79 -10.88 -27.93
CA ASP A 75 -15.90 -11.51 -27.21
C ASP A 75 -16.18 -10.75 -25.90
N GLY A 76 -17.46 -10.56 -25.58
CA GLY A 76 -17.86 -9.80 -24.40
C GLY A 76 -17.42 -10.47 -23.10
N ALA A 77 -16.93 -9.68 -22.15
CA ALA A 77 -16.64 -10.11 -20.78
C ALA A 77 -17.49 -9.30 -19.80
N ASN A 78 -17.78 -9.82 -18.62
CA ASN A 78 -18.49 -9.04 -17.60
C ASN A 78 -17.49 -8.24 -16.76
N LEU A 79 -17.79 -6.99 -16.45
CA LEU A 79 -17.21 -6.35 -15.27
C LEU A 79 -17.85 -6.98 -14.04
N LEU A 80 -17.05 -7.45 -13.10
CA LEU A 80 -17.50 -8.29 -12.00
C LEU A 80 -16.95 -7.75 -10.69
N TRP A 81 -17.84 -7.53 -9.72
CA TRP A 81 -17.48 -7.22 -8.35
C TRP A 81 -18.10 -8.24 -7.40
N VAL A 82 -17.31 -8.68 -6.42
CA VAL A 82 -17.67 -9.74 -5.47
C VAL A 82 -17.31 -9.30 -4.05
N GLY A 83 -18.27 -9.36 -3.14
CA GLY A 83 -18.11 -8.95 -1.74
C GLY A 83 -17.96 -10.11 -0.76
N ASP A 84 -17.12 -11.11 -1.05
CA ASP A 84 -16.88 -12.24 -0.14
C ASP A 84 -15.46 -12.24 0.44
N GLY A 85 -15.33 -12.93 1.57
CA GLY A 85 -14.12 -13.34 2.24
C GLY A 85 -12.97 -12.33 2.21
N TRP A 86 -12.00 -12.57 1.35
CA TRP A 86 -10.80 -11.74 1.19
C TRP A 86 -11.11 -10.30 0.79
N ASN A 87 -12.00 -10.11 -0.19
CA ASN A 87 -12.41 -8.81 -0.68
C ASN A 87 -13.12 -8.03 0.43
N TRP A 88 -14.00 -8.71 1.17
CA TRP A 88 -14.70 -8.13 2.32
C TRP A 88 -13.72 -7.68 3.41
N TYR A 89 -12.76 -8.54 3.76
CA TYR A 89 -11.80 -8.28 4.83
C TYR A 89 -10.90 -7.08 4.54
N VAL A 90 -10.27 -7.05 3.35
CA VAL A 90 -9.41 -5.93 2.96
C VAL A 90 -10.20 -4.64 2.76
N SER A 91 -11.45 -4.72 2.31
CA SER A 91 -12.35 -3.55 2.24
C SER A 91 -12.59 -2.95 3.62
N GLY A 92 -12.80 -3.78 4.64
CA GLY A 92 -12.95 -3.35 6.03
C GLY A 92 -11.70 -2.65 6.56
N LEU A 93 -10.51 -3.21 6.31
CA LEU A 93 -9.24 -2.58 6.66
C LEU A 93 -9.05 -1.24 5.92
N THR A 94 -9.42 -1.18 4.64
CA THR A 94 -9.33 0.04 3.83
C THR A 94 -10.24 1.15 4.37
N LEU A 95 -11.47 0.82 4.74
CA LEU A 95 -12.42 1.76 5.35
C LEU A 95 -11.93 2.23 6.73
N LEU A 96 -11.38 1.33 7.54
CA LEU A 96 -10.83 1.69 8.86
C LEU A 96 -9.64 2.65 8.73
N LEU A 97 -8.61 2.28 7.96
CA LEU A 97 -7.44 3.14 7.75
C LEU A 97 -7.82 4.45 7.07
N GLY A 98 -8.76 4.39 6.13
CA GLY A 98 -9.32 5.53 5.43
C GLY A 98 -10.01 6.54 6.33
N GLY A 99 -10.95 6.05 7.13
CA GLY A 99 -11.70 6.85 8.09
C GLY A 99 -10.81 7.46 9.15
N LEU A 100 -9.83 6.70 9.66
CA LEU A 100 -8.85 7.23 10.62
C LEU A 100 -7.93 8.27 9.98
N GLY A 101 -7.51 8.08 8.73
CA GLY A 101 -6.77 9.10 7.99
C GLY A 101 -7.56 10.41 7.88
N ILE A 102 -8.84 10.34 7.50
CA ILE A 102 -9.72 11.53 7.42
C ILE A 102 -9.95 12.17 8.79
N LEU A 103 -10.12 11.36 9.85
CA LEU A 103 -10.27 11.85 11.23
C LEU A 103 -9.04 12.65 11.69
N LEU A 104 -7.85 12.15 11.36
CA LEU A 104 -6.57 12.73 11.78
C LEU A 104 -6.12 13.93 10.92
N GLU A 105 -6.73 14.14 9.76
CA GLU A 105 -6.50 15.33 8.91
C GLU A 105 -6.84 16.64 9.65
N LEU A 106 -7.79 16.60 10.59
CA LEU A 106 -8.17 17.78 11.36
C LEU A 106 -7.08 18.26 12.32
N ASN A 107 -6.19 17.36 12.77
CA ASN A 107 -5.10 17.70 13.68
C ASN A 107 -4.01 18.55 13.00
N HIS A 108 -4.12 18.78 11.69
CA HIS A 108 -3.15 19.54 10.90
C HIS A 108 -3.33 21.08 10.99
N HIS A 109 -4.43 21.58 11.57
CA HIS A 109 -4.85 22.98 11.40
C HIS A 109 -4.27 23.99 12.43
N ALA A 110 -3.29 23.61 13.25
CA ALA A 110 -2.78 24.44 14.36
C ALA A 110 -1.63 25.42 14.01
N GLY A 111 -1.02 25.33 12.82
CA GLY A 111 0.13 26.18 12.43
C GLY A 111 -0.21 27.39 11.53
N ALA A 112 0.62 28.45 11.59
CA ALA A 112 0.45 29.77 10.95
C ALA A 112 0.25 29.83 9.41
N THR A 113 0.27 28.70 8.71
CA THR A 113 -0.05 28.51 7.27
C THR A 113 -1.56 28.43 6.97
N GLN A 114 -2.38 28.88 7.91
CA GLN A 114 -3.82 28.65 8.05
C GLN A 114 -4.70 29.20 6.90
N ARG A 115 -4.29 30.25 6.18
CA ARG A 115 -5.20 30.99 5.26
C ARG A 115 -5.36 30.38 3.86
N THR A 116 -4.39 29.62 3.36
CA THR A 116 -4.43 29.04 2.00
C THR A 116 -4.92 27.59 2.00
N PHE A 117 -4.67 26.83 3.08
CA PHE A 117 -5.12 25.45 3.24
C PHE A 117 -6.66 25.38 3.40
N ASP A 118 -7.23 26.28 4.20
CA ASP A 118 -8.68 26.39 4.48
C ASP A 118 -9.56 26.47 3.21
N ARG A 119 -9.04 27.02 2.11
CA ARG A 119 -9.83 27.26 0.90
C ARG A 119 -9.97 26.03 0.01
N ARG A 120 -9.19 24.97 0.23
CA ARG A 120 -9.18 23.74 -0.59
C ARG A 120 -9.38 22.46 0.22
N THR A 121 -9.56 22.52 1.53
CA THR A 121 -9.82 21.35 2.39
C THR A 121 -10.93 20.46 1.84
N HIS A 122 -12.01 21.05 1.32
CA HIS A 122 -13.10 20.31 0.68
C HIS A 122 -12.67 19.44 -0.51
N LEU A 123 -11.71 19.92 -1.31
CA LEU A 123 -11.20 19.19 -2.46
C LEU A 123 -10.24 18.08 -2.04
N HIS A 124 -9.45 18.31 -0.99
CA HIS A 124 -8.64 17.27 -0.37
C HIS A 124 -9.54 16.15 0.19
N LEU A 125 -10.55 16.48 1.00
CA LEU A 125 -11.55 15.54 1.53
C LEU A 125 -12.29 14.79 0.42
N ALA A 126 -12.72 15.48 -0.63
CA ALA A 126 -13.32 14.85 -1.79
C ALA A 126 -12.38 13.82 -2.45
N LEU A 127 -11.10 14.14 -2.60
CA LEU A 127 -10.11 13.21 -3.13
C LEU A 127 -9.81 12.05 -2.18
N HIS A 128 -9.81 12.27 -0.86
CA HIS A 128 -9.68 11.19 0.11
C HIS A 128 -10.82 10.17 -0.04
N LEU A 129 -12.06 10.65 -0.11
CA LEU A 129 -13.23 9.82 -0.37
C LEU A 129 -13.16 9.13 -1.73
N GLY A 130 -12.70 9.84 -2.76
CA GLY A 130 -12.48 9.29 -4.10
C GLY A 130 -11.47 8.14 -4.10
N VAL A 131 -10.30 8.32 -3.48
CA VAL A 131 -9.28 7.28 -3.34
C VAL A 131 -9.81 6.07 -2.58
N LEU A 132 -10.58 6.28 -1.51
CA LEU A 132 -11.23 5.19 -0.79
C LEU A 132 -12.22 4.43 -1.66
N ALA A 133 -13.05 5.14 -2.43
CA ALA A 133 -13.98 4.52 -3.36
C ALA A 133 -13.23 3.70 -4.43
N GLY A 134 -12.16 4.25 -5.02
CA GLY A 134 -11.34 3.55 -5.99
C GLY A 134 -10.67 2.30 -5.40
N ALA A 135 -10.18 2.38 -4.15
CA ALA A 135 -9.60 1.25 -3.45
C ALA A 135 -10.62 0.14 -3.16
N LEU A 136 -11.84 0.49 -2.76
CA LEU A 136 -12.92 -0.48 -2.57
C LEU A 136 -13.36 -1.14 -3.88
N LEU A 137 -13.46 -0.37 -4.97
CA LEU A 137 -13.77 -0.95 -6.28
C LEU A 137 -12.66 -1.88 -6.77
N PHE A 138 -11.41 -1.52 -6.50
CA PHE A 138 -10.26 -2.34 -6.83
C PHE A 138 -10.27 -3.67 -6.05
N VAL A 139 -10.33 -3.59 -4.73
CA VAL A 139 -10.38 -4.76 -3.83
C VAL A 139 -11.64 -5.60 -4.04
N GLY A 140 -12.75 -4.98 -4.45
CA GLY A 140 -13.98 -5.68 -4.77
C GLY A 140 -13.99 -6.35 -6.15
N SER A 141 -12.92 -6.22 -6.95
CA SER A 141 -12.88 -6.78 -8.31
C SER A 141 -12.97 -8.31 -8.25
N GLY A 142 -13.77 -8.88 -9.15
CA GLY A 142 -14.03 -10.31 -9.24
C GLY A 142 -13.34 -11.01 -10.41
N ASN A 143 -12.77 -10.28 -11.37
CA ASN A 143 -12.01 -10.83 -12.49
C ASN A 143 -10.87 -9.91 -12.93
N LEU A 144 -9.98 -10.44 -13.78
CA LEU A 144 -8.76 -9.75 -14.20
C LEU A 144 -9.05 -8.43 -14.95
N LEU A 145 -10.07 -8.41 -15.82
CA LEU A 145 -10.49 -7.19 -16.51
C LEU A 145 -10.88 -6.08 -15.53
N THR A 146 -11.69 -6.42 -14.53
CA THR A 146 -12.15 -5.43 -13.54
C THR A 146 -10.97 -4.92 -12.72
N VAL A 147 -10.03 -5.79 -12.34
CA VAL A 147 -8.78 -5.40 -11.65
C VAL A 147 -8.00 -4.38 -12.47
N VAL A 148 -7.77 -4.64 -13.76
CA VAL A 148 -7.02 -3.74 -14.66
C VAL A 148 -7.68 -2.35 -14.72
N LEU A 149 -8.99 -2.31 -14.95
CA LEU A 149 -9.72 -1.04 -15.07
C LEU A 149 -9.74 -0.26 -13.76
N MET A 150 -9.97 -0.95 -12.63
CA MET A 150 -9.99 -0.30 -11.33
C MET A 150 -8.59 0.14 -10.87
N TRP A 151 -7.53 -0.54 -11.33
CA TRP A 151 -6.15 -0.09 -11.11
C TRP A 151 -5.94 1.30 -11.71
N VAL A 152 -6.28 1.47 -12.99
CA VAL A 152 -6.11 2.73 -13.70
C VAL A 152 -6.93 3.84 -13.04
N LEU A 153 -8.17 3.54 -12.65
CA LEU A 153 -9.03 4.47 -11.92
C LEU A 153 -8.39 4.93 -10.60
N LEU A 154 -7.89 3.99 -9.80
CA LEU A 154 -7.27 4.29 -8.52
C LEU A 154 -5.97 5.08 -8.68
N ASP A 155 -5.13 4.73 -9.66
CA ASP A 155 -3.89 5.46 -9.95
C ASP A 155 -4.16 6.87 -10.45
N PHE A 156 -5.19 7.05 -11.29
CA PHE A 156 -5.63 8.37 -11.72
C PHE A 156 -6.01 9.24 -10.51
N LEU A 157 -6.80 8.71 -9.56
CA LEU A 157 -7.19 9.44 -8.35
C LEU A 157 -5.98 9.80 -7.46
N ILE A 158 -5.02 8.88 -7.31
CA ILE A 158 -3.77 9.13 -6.56
C ILE A 158 -2.92 10.21 -7.24
N LEU A 159 -2.80 10.18 -8.56
CA LEU A 159 -2.04 11.18 -9.34
C LEU A 159 -2.72 12.56 -9.31
N VAL A 160 -4.04 12.61 -9.48
CA VAL A 160 -4.82 13.85 -9.40
C VAL A 160 -4.67 14.49 -8.02
N ARG A 161 -4.72 13.68 -6.95
CA ARG A 161 -4.49 14.15 -5.59
C ARG A 161 -3.08 14.66 -5.38
N SER A 162 -2.06 13.91 -5.79
CA SER A 162 -0.65 14.28 -5.58
C SER A 162 -0.30 15.58 -6.32
N ALA A 163 -0.89 15.80 -7.51
CA ALA A 163 -0.77 17.04 -8.27
C ALA A 163 -1.39 18.24 -7.54
N MET A 164 -2.59 18.09 -6.96
CA MET A 164 -3.26 19.17 -6.24
C MET A 164 -2.53 19.60 -4.96
N ARG A 165 -1.93 18.65 -4.27
CA ARG A 165 -1.17 18.90 -3.04
C ARG A 165 0.15 19.62 -3.33
N TYR A 166 0.86 19.24 -4.38
CA TYR A 166 2.10 19.93 -4.72
C TYR A 166 1.87 21.44 -4.92
N ASP A 167 0.78 21.79 -5.62
CA ASP A 167 0.39 23.19 -5.88
C ASP A 167 0.04 23.98 -4.59
N SER A 168 -0.44 23.32 -3.53
CA SER A 168 -0.72 24.01 -2.25
C SER A 168 0.57 24.28 -1.48
N VAL A 169 1.50 23.33 -1.45
CA VAL A 169 2.79 23.43 -0.74
C VAL A 169 3.75 24.41 -1.41
N THR A 170 3.78 24.48 -2.75
CA THR A 170 4.69 25.42 -3.45
C THR A 170 4.30 26.89 -3.29
N ARG A 171 3.01 27.18 -3.04
CA ARG A 171 2.51 28.55 -2.84
C ARG A 171 2.78 29.12 -1.46
N SER A 172 3.04 28.28 -0.46
CA SER A 172 3.33 28.71 0.91
C SER A 172 4.81 29.04 1.15
N GLN A 173 5.71 28.79 0.19
CA GLN A 173 7.12 29.13 0.31
C GLN A 173 7.45 30.49 -0.34
N PRO A 174 8.24 31.36 0.31
CA PRO A 174 8.61 32.68 -0.21
C PRO A 174 9.31 32.59 -1.58
N GLU A 175 9.04 33.55 -2.47
CA GLU A 175 9.43 33.57 -3.91
C GLU A 175 10.95 33.53 -4.18
N SER A 176 11.80 33.57 -3.16
CA SER A 176 13.27 33.69 -3.29
C SER A 176 14.00 32.39 -3.66
N ALA A 177 13.34 31.23 -3.65
CA ALA A 177 13.93 29.98 -4.14
C ALA A 177 13.64 29.81 -5.64
N ALA A 178 14.69 29.85 -6.46
CA ALA A 178 14.66 29.78 -7.92
C ALA A 178 13.58 28.83 -8.45
N ASP A 179 12.65 29.38 -9.24
CA ASP A 179 11.47 28.72 -9.83
C ASP A 179 11.83 27.38 -10.54
N ASP A 180 13.03 27.31 -11.11
CA ASP A 180 13.59 26.10 -11.74
C ASP A 180 13.81 24.93 -10.77
N GLY A 181 14.24 25.19 -9.53
CA GLY A 181 14.44 24.15 -8.52
C GLY A 181 13.11 23.51 -8.09
N ARG A 182 12.08 24.35 -7.88
CA ARG A 182 10.72 23.89 -7.57
C ARG A 182 10.15 23.07 -8.70
N ARG A 183 10.25 23.57 -9.95
CA ARG A 183 9.76 22.85 -11.12
C ARG A 183 10.40 21.47 -11.27
N ARG A 184 11.71 21.35 -11.02
CA ARG A 184 12.42 20.06 -11.05
C ARG A 184 11.96 19.10 -9.95
N LEU A 185 11.76 19.58 -8.73
CA LEU A 185 11.25 18.77 -7.62
C LEU A 185 9.81 18.28 -7.89
N ARG A 186 8.94 19.14 -8.43
CA ARG A 186 7.58 18.76 -8.87
C ARG A 186 7.62 17.62 -9.86
N LEU A 187 8.44 17.78 -10.89
CA LEU A 187 8.58 16.80 -11.97
C LEU A 187 9.07 15.47 -11.41
N ARG A 188 10.14 15.47 -10.60
CA ARG A 188 10.68 14.26 -9.96
C ARG A 188 9.64 13.56 -9.09
N TYR A 189 8.91 14.30 -8.26
CA TYR A 189 7.87 13.72 -7.41
C TYR A 189 6.74 13.10 -8.24
N SER A 190 6.25 13.79 -9.27
CA SER A 190 5.22 13.27 -10.16
C SER A 190 5.69 12.05 -10.97
N GLN A 191 6.96 12.03 -11.39
CA GLN A 191 7.58 10.91 -12.12
C GLN A 191 7.70 9.68 -11.22
N ARG A 192 8.15 9.86 -9.96
CA ARG A 192 8.18 8.78 -8.96
C ARG A 192 6.78 8.20 -8.76
N LYS A 193 5.74 9.02 -8.58
CA LYS A 193 4.35 8.54 -8.47
C LYS A 193 3.86 7.82 -9.73
N GLY A 194 4.35 8.23 -10.91
CA GLY A 194 4.08 7.57 -12.19
C GLY A 194 4.59 6.12 -12.27
N LEU A 195 5.55 5.68 -11.44
CA LEU A 195 6.01 4.29 -11.42
C LEU A 195 4.89 3.30 -11.06
N SER A 196 3.86 3.72 -10.32
CA SER A 196 2.68 2.86 -10.06
C SER A 196 1.98 2.42 -11.36
N LEU A 197 2.03 3.26 -12.41
CA LEU A 197 1.44 2.94 -13.72
C LEU A 197 2.17 1.81 -14.43
N LEU A 198 3.42 1.50 -14.05
CA LEU A 198 4.12 0.31 -14.55
C LEU A 198 3.35 -0.96 -14.18
N GLY A 199 2.76 -1.01 -12.97
CA GLY A 199 1.91 -2.13 -12.56
C GLY A 199 0.66 -2.26 -13.44
N ALA A 200 0.03 -1.14 -13.82
CA ALA A 200 -1.10 -1.16 -14.76
C ALA A 200 -0.69 -1.70 -16.14
N LEU A 201 0.49 -1.31 -16.64
CA LEU A 201 1.03 -1.82 -17.91
C LEU A 201 1.31 -3.32 -17.84
N LEU A 202 1.87 -3.82 -16.73
CA LEU A 202 2.10 -5.25 -16.53
C LEU A 202 0.78 -6.04 -16.49
N LEU A 203 -0.25 -5.50 -15.86
CA LEU A 203 -1.58 -6.12 -15.86
C LEU A 203 -2.23 -6.09 -17.25
N LEU A 204 -2.01 -5.04 -18.04
CA LEU A 204 -2.45 -5.03 -19.45
C LEU A 204 -1.69 -6.07 -20.28
N PHE A 205 -0.38 -6.19 -20.09
CA PHE A 205 0.42 -7.22 -20.75
C PHE A 205 0.05 -8.64 -20.31
N SER A 206 -0.41 -8.82 -19.07
CA SER A 206 -0.83 -10.13 -18.57
C SER A 206 -2.10 -10.64 -19.25
N LEU A 207 -2.90 -9.76 -19.86
CA LEU A 207 -4.05 -10.17 -20.69
C LEU A 207 -3.64 -10.91 -21.97
N LEU A 208 -2.42 -10.68 -22.48
CA LEU A 208 -1.94 -11.33 -23.71
C LEU A 208 -1.78 -12.85 -23.55
N PRO A 209 -0.98 -13.36 -22.58
CA PRO A 209 -0.86 -14.80 -22.35
C PRO A 209 -2.17 -15.42 -21.82
N ALA A 210 -3.03 -14.64 -21.14
CA ALA A 210 -4.31 -15.14 -20.63
C ALA A 210 -5.31 -15.56 -21.73
N GLY A 211 -5.09 -15.13 -22.98
CA GLY A 211 -5.90 -15.49 -24.14
C GLY A 211 -7.29 -14.82 -24.17
N PRO A 212 -8.15 -15.17 -25.14
CA PRO A 212 -9.44 -14.48 -25.37
C PRO A 212 -10.41 -14.52 -24.18
N ALA A 213 -10.42 -15.62 -23.41
CA ALA A 213 -11.25 -15.76 -22.21
C ALA A 213 -10.60 -15.18 -20.94
N GLY A 214 -9.30 -14.88 -20.99
CA GLY A 214 -8.50 -14.38 -19.87
C GLY A 214 -9.09 -13.18 -19.14
N PRO A 215 -9.54 -12.11 -19.84
CA PRO A 215 -10.13 -10.94 -19.19
C PRO A 215 -11.34 -11.28 -18.29
N GLY A 216 -12.14 -12.28 -18.69
CA GLY A 216 -13.34 -12.71 -17.98
C GLY A 216 -13.10 -13.72 -16.87
N GLN A 217 -11.89 -14.27 -16.72
CA GLN A 217 -11.57 -15.29 -15.73
C GLN A 217 -11.79 -14.75 -14.31
N PRO A 218 -12.61 -15.42 -13.48
CA PRO A 218 -12.83 -15.00 -12.11
C PRO A 218 -11.54 -15.13 -11.28
N LEU A 219 -11.35 -14.23 -10.31
CA LEU A 219 -10.21 -14.29 -9.39
C LEU A 219 -10.28 -15.51 -8.47
N GLN A 220 -11.49 -15.83 -8.01
CA GLN A 220 -11.73 -16.99 -7.17
C GLN A 220 -11.98 -18.23 -8.02
N GLY A 221 -11.12 -19.23 -7.89
CA GLY A 221 -11.27 -20.53 -8.58
C GLY A 221 -11.07 -20.48 -10.09
N GLY A 222 -10.66 -19.35 -10.66
CA GLY A 222 -10.25 -19.26 -12.06
C GLY A 222 -8.89 -19.93 -12.29
N VAL A 223 -8.52 -20.08 -13.56
CA VAL A 223 -7.22 -20.62 -13.95
C VAL A 223 -6.55 -19.66 -14.91
N LEU A 224 -5.32 -19.27 -14.59
CA LEU A 224 -4.51 -18.38 -15.42
C LEU A 224 -3.18 -19.08 -15.76
N PRO A 225 -2.61 -18.81 -16.95
CA PRO A 225 -1.31 -19.36 -17.31
C PRO A 225 -0.19 -18.72 -16.47
N VAL A 226 0.90 -19.44 -16.29
CA VAL A 226 2.00 -19.08 -15.37
C VAL A 226 2.60 -17.71 -15.70
N GLU A 227 2.68 -17.35 -16.98
CA GLU A 227 3.17 -16.04 -17.44
C GLU A 227 2.26 -14.90 -16.97
N THR A 228 0.94 -15.14 -16.99
CA THR A 228 -0.04 -14.18 -16.46
C THR A 228 0.16 -14.02 -14.96
N VAL A 229 0.28 -15.13 -14.24
CA VAL A 229 0.49 -15.14 -12.78
C VAL A 229 1.79 -14.43 -12.39
N ALA A 230 2.88 -14.66 -13.12
CA ALA A 230 4.16 -13.97 -12.89
C ALA A 230 4.04 -12.44 -13.03
N LEU A 231 3.31 -11.98 -14.05
CA LEU A 231 3.04 -10.55 -14.26
C LEU A 231 2.11 -9.98 -13.18
N LEU A 232 1.12 -10.74 -12.72
CA LEU A 232 0.28 -10.35 -11.57
C LEU A 232 1.10 -10.23 -10.28
N LEU A 233 2.00 -11.18 -10.00
CA LEU A 233 2.89 -11.13 -8.83
C LEU A 233 3.78 -9.88 -8.87
N LEU A 234 4.36 -9.57 -10.02
CA LEU A 234 5.19 -8.39 -10.19
C LEU A 234 4.39 -7.09 -10.05
N ALA A 235 3.19 -7.02 -10.65
CA ALA A 235 2.29 -5.89 -10.47
C ALA A 235 1.92 -5.72 -9.00
N ALA A 236 1.51 -6.79 -8.32
CA ALA A 236 1.18 -6.79 -6.90
C ALA A 236 2.37 -6.32 -6.04
N ALA A 237 3.60 -6.75 -6.34
CA ALA A 237 4.81 -6.30 -5.66
C ALA A 237 5.09 -4.80 -5.86
N ILE A 238 4.92 -4.28 -7.08
CA ILE A 238 5.03 -2.84 -7.37
C ILE A 238 4.02 -2.04 -6.54
N ARG A 239 2.77 -2.51 -6.48
CA ARG A 239 1.69 -1.84 -5.75
C ARG A 239 1.80 -1.96 -4.23
N ALA A 240 2.31 -3.08 -3.75
CA ALA A 240 2.67 -3.26 -2.35
C ALA A 240 3.92 -2.44 -1.98
N GLY A 241 4.62 -1.88 -2.97
CA GLY A 241 5.83 -1.09 -2.73
C GLY A 241 6.98 -1.92 -2.21
N VAL A 242 7.03 -3.21 -2.54
CA VAL A 242 8.11 -4.09 -2.10
C VAL A 242 9.40 -3.66 -2.79
N TYR A 243 10.48 -3.54 -2.03
CA TYR A 243 11.79 -3.20 -2.57
C TYR A 243 12.17 -4.16 -3.71
N PRO A 244 12.70 -3.69 -4.86
CA PRO A 244 13.15 -2.32 -5.17
C PRO A 244 12.07 -1.39 -5.76
N PHE A 245 10.78 -1.78 -5.76
CA PHE A 245 9.69 -1.04 -6.41
C PHE A 245 9.02 0.01 -5.51
N HIS A 246 9.69 0.45 -4.45
CA HIS A 246 9.14 1.30 -3.40
C HIS A 246 9.19 2.81 -3.71
N LEU A 247 9.93 3.21 -4.74
CA LEU A 247 10.28 4.62 -4.99
C LEU A 247 9.08 5.57 -5.15
N TRP A 248 7.93 5.07 -5.61
CA TRP A 248 6.70 5.88 -5.72
C TRP A 248 6.02 6.16 -4.37
N LEU A 249 6.44 5.47 -3.32
CA LEU A 249 6.00 5.68 -1.94
C LEU A 249 6.96 6.58 -1.16
N MET A 250 8.10 6.98 -1.75
CA MET A 250 9.02 7.88 -1.08
C MET A 250 8.41 9.29 -0.99
N PRO A 251 8.54 9.95 0.16
CA PRO A 251 8.06 11.31 0.31
C PRO A 251 8.89 12.28 -0.53
N ALA A 252 8.32 13.45 -0.83
CA ALA A 252 9.08 14.53 -1.43
C ALA A 252 10.19 14.95 -0.45
N GLU A 253 11.43 14.96 -0.92
CA GLU A 253 12.59 15.38 -0.13
C GLU A 253 12.30 16.79 0.43
N GLN A 254 12.44 16.95 1.76
CA GLN A 254 12.29 18.19 2.55
C GLN A 254 10.95 18.47 3.26
N HIS A 255 9.96 17.58 3.24
CA HIS A 255 8.68 17.83 3.93
C HIS A 255 8.31 16.76 4.96
N GLU A 256 7.82 17.21 6.11
CA GLU A 256 7.16 16.34 7.08
C GLU A 256 5.93 15.71 6.43
N VAL A 257 5.85 14.38 6.48
CA VAL A 257 4.71 13.62 5.95
C VAL A 257 3.72 13.42 7.10
N TYR A 258 2.51 13.95 6.93
CA TYR A 258 1.48 13.86 7.97
C TYR A 258 0.99 12.42 8.14
N LEU A 259 0.51 12.12 9.35
CA LEU A 259 0.03 10.79 9.71
C LEU A 259 -1.15 10.36 8.82
N ALA A 260 -2.11 11.27 8.59
CA ALA A 260 -3.26 11.03 7.71
C ALA A 260 -2.86 10.61 6.29
N GLU A 261 -1.79 11.21 5.77
CA GLU A 261 -1.26 10.92 4.44
C GLU A 261 -0.49 9.60 4.40
N ARG A 262 0.18 9.22 5.47
CA ARG A 262 0.80 7.89 5.56
C ARG A 262 -0.26 6.80 5.47
N LEU A 263 -1.35 6.96 6.21
CA LEU A 263 -2.47 6.02 6.17
C LEU A 263 -3.11 5.98 4.77
N LEU A 264 -3.41 7.14 4.18
CA LEU A 264 -4.18 7.23 2.94
C LEU A 264 -3.35 7.04 1.65
N GLU A 265 -2.12 7.56 1.60
CA GLU A 265 -1.29 7.58 0.37
C GLU A 265 -0.26 6.45 0.32
N HIS A 266 0.06 5.83 1.46
CA HIS A 266 1.04 4.76 1.52
C HIS A 266 0.36 3.44 1.86
N MET A 267 -0.30 3.37 3.02
CA MET A 267 -0.84 2.10 3.51
C MET A 267 -1.99 1.56 2.67
N ILE A 268 -2.94 2.39 2.24
CA ILE A 268 -4.08 1.91 1.41
C ILE A 268 -3.61 1.34 0.07
N PRO A 269 -2.79 2.05 -0.73
CA PRO A 269 -2.22 1.46 -1.94
C PRO A 269 -1.42 0.18 -1.66
N MET A 270 -0.59 0.16 -0.62
CA MET A 270 0.13 -1.06 -0.23
C MET A 270 -0.82 -2.23 0.09
N LEU A 271 -1.92 -1.97 0.81
CA LEU A 271 -2.96 -2.97 1.08
C LEU A 271 -3.60 -3.50 -0.20
N THR A 272 -3.86 -2.64 -1.19
CA THR A 272 -4.39 -3.09 -2.48
C THR A 272 -3.41 -4.00 -3.22
N GLY A 273 -2.10 -3.75 -3.07
CA GLY A 273 -1.05 -4.64 -3.60
C GLY A 273 -1.01 -5.99 -2.89
N LEU A 274 -1.07 -6.00 -1.57
CA LEU A 274 -1.14 -7.24 -0.77
C LEU A 274 -2.43 -8.03 -1.05
N TRP A 275 -3.54 -7.34 -1.31
CA TRP A 275 -4.78 -7.98 -1.76
C TRP A 275 -4.59 -8.72 -3.08
N LEU A 276 -3.99 -8.08 -4.08
CA LEU A 276 -3.72 -8.70 -5.37
C LEU A 276 -2.70 -9.84 -5.25
N MET A 277 -1.70 -9.69 -4.38
CA MET A 277 -0.73 -10.74 -4.07
C MET A 277 -1.44 -12.01 -3.57
N GLY A 278 -2.48 -11.86 -2.75
CA GLY A 278 -3.27 -12.99 -2.25
C GLY A 278 -3.95 -13.76 -3.37
N TRP A 279 -4.52 -13.08 -4.35
CA TRP A 279 -5.10 -13.74 -5.53
C TRP A 279 -4.04 -14.34 -6.44
N ALA A 280 -2.92 -13.65 -6.66
CA ALA A 280 -1.82 -14.16 -7.47
C ALA A 280 -1.23 -15.47 -6.91
N MET A 281 -1.15 -15.60 -5.57
CA MET A 281 -0.76 -16.82 -4.89
C MET A 281 -1.79 -17.96 -5.09
N ASP A 282 -3.09 -17.65 -5.07
CA ASP A 282 -4.17 -18.62 -5.28
C ASP A 282 -4.12 -19.25 -6.70
N PHE A 283 -3.72 -18.48 -7.70
CA PHE A 283 -3.49 -18.96 -9.07
C PHE A 283 -2.22 -19.81 -9.25
N GLY A 284 -1.56 -20.22 -8.17
CA GLY A 284 -0.32 -20.99 -8.21
C GLY A 284 0.96 -20.14 -8.17
N GLY A 285 0.85 -18.85 -7.83
CA GLY A 285 2.01 -17.97 -7.67
C GLY A 285 2.99 -18.47 -6.60
N GLU A 286 2.53 -19.27 -5.63
CA GLU A 286 3.40 -19.92 -4.63
C GLU A 286 4.49 -20.79 -5.25
N PHE A 287 4.19 -21.53 -6.33
CA PHE A 287 5.20 -22.35 -7.00
C PHE A 287 6.31 -21.48 -7.59
N ILE A 288 5.96 -20.31 -8.12
CA ILE A 288 6.92 -19.33 -8.64
C ILE A 288 7.76 -18.76 -7.49
N LEU A 289 7.12 -18.37 -6.39
CA LEU A 289 7.77 -17.72 -5.25
C LEU A 289 8.67 -18.67 -4.43
N LEU A 290 8.38 -19.97 -4.44
CA LEU A 290 9.17 -21.00 -3.75
C LEU A 290 10.45 -21.38 -4.49
N HIS A 291 10.65 -20.93 -5.74
CA HIS A 291 11.95 -21.06 -6.39
C HIS A 291 13.03 -20.35 -5.56
N ILE A 292 14.15 -21.04 -5.33
CA ILE A 292 15.19 -20.58 -4.39
C ILE A 292 15.77 -19.23 -4.82
N GLU A 293 15.84 -18.97 -6.12
CA GLU A 293 16.29 -17.71 -6.70
C GLU A 293 15.33 -16.57 -6.36
N VAL A 294 14.02 -16.81 -6.52
CA VAL A 294 12.97 -15.83 -6.22
C VAL A 294 12.89 -15.55 -4.72
N LEU A 295 12.96 -16.61 -3.91
CA LEU A 295 13.01 -16.48 -2.45
C LEU A 295 14.26 -15.72 -1.99
N GLY A 296 15.41 -16.00 -2.63
CA GLY A 296 16.64 -15.25 -2.43
C GLY A 296 16.50 -13.77 -2.76
N LEU A 297 15.86 -13.43 -3.88
CA LEU A 297 15.55 -12.04 -4.25
C LEU A 297 14.64 -11.36 -3.23
N ILE A 298 13.60 -12.04 -2.73
CA ILE A 298 12.69 -11.49 -1.70
C ILE A 298 13.45 -11.20 -0.40
N VAL A 299 14.29 -12.15 0.05
CA VAL A 299 15.07 -11.97 1.29
C VAL A 299 16.15 -10.90 1.14
N LEU A 300 16.80 -10.79 -0.03
CA LEU A 300 17.75 -9.71 -0.32
C LEU A 300 17.04 -8.35 -0.40
N ALA A 301 15.85 -8.30 -0.99
CA ALA A 301 15.03 -7.09 -1.01
C ALA A 301 14.65 -6.63 0.40
N LEU A 302 14.26 -7.59 1.27
CA LEU A 302 14.00 -7.34 2.69
C LEU A 302 15.23 -6.80 3.43
N LEU A 303 16.39 -7.38 3.19
CA LEU A 303 17.63 -6.89 3.78
C LEU A 303 17.96 -5.47 3.30
N GLY A 304 17.79 -5.20 2.01
CA GLY A 304 17.98 -3.85 1.44
C GLY A 304 17.03 -2.81 2.05
N SER A 305 15.73 -3.15 2.17
CA SER A 305 14.74 -2.24 2.76
C SER A 305 14.92 -2.06 4.27
N ALA A 306 15.34 -3.10 5.00
CA ALA A 306 15.60 -3.00 6.43
C ALA A 306 16.89 -2.20 6.72
N TYR A 307 17.93 -2.40 5.91
CA TYR A 307 19.17 -1.66 6.01
C TYR A 307 18.97 -0.16 5.69
N THR A 308 18.22 0.15 4.63
CA THR A 308 17.83 1.55 4.33
C THR A 308 17.02 2.16 5.46
N ALA A 309 16.06 1.43 6.04
CA ALA A 309 15.30 1.90 7.20
C ALA A 309 16.22 2.25 8.38
N TRP A 310 17.18 1.38 8.67
CA TRP A 310 18.14 1.56 9.76
C TRP A 310 19.06 2.77 9.54
N ARG A 311 19.47 3.01 8.29
CA ARG A 311 20.39 4.09 7.90
C ARG A 311 19.70 5.41 7.55
N ALA A 312 18.38 5.43 7.46
CA ALA A 312 17.64 6.63 7.12
C ALA A 312 17.89 7.76 8.14
N PRO A 313 18.25 8.97 7.67
CA PRO A 313 18.63 10.07 8.56
C PRO A 313 17.42 10.63 9.29
N ASP A 314 16.30 10.79 8.58
CA ASP A 314 15.10 11.47 9.03
C ASP A 314 13.96 10.49 9.39
N GLN A 315 13.04 10.98 10.23
CA GLN A 315 11.89 10.19 10.64
C GLN A 315 10.97 9.80 9.50
N PRO A 316 10.64 10.72 8.57
CA PRO A 316 9.79 10.37 7.47
C PRO A 316 10.31 9.22 6.60
N ALA A 317 11.60 9.22 6.28
CA ALA A 317 12.21 8.16 5.49
C ALA A 317 12.22 6.81 6.21
N TYR A 318 12.72 6.73 7.47
CA TYR A 318 12.82 5.43 8.14
C TYR A 318 11.45 4.78 8.33
N SER A 319 10.43 5.58 8.67
CA SER A 319 9.08 5.06 8.90
C SER A 319 8.42 4.55 7.63
N THR A 320 8.70 5.15 6.47
CA THR A 320 8.27 4.62 5.17
C THR A 320 8.99 3.31 4.84
N TYR A 321 10.29 3.20 5.09
CA TYR A 321 11.03 1.95 4.90
C TYR A 321 10.63 0.83 5.86
N VAL A 322 10.21 1.16 7.09
CA VAL A 322 9.60 0.17 8.00
C VAL A 322 8.33 -0.42 7.37
N LEU A 323 7.45 0.40 6.76
CA LEU A 323 6.26 -0.09 6.09
C LEU A 323 6.59 -0.93 4.85
N ILE A 324 7.54 -0.48 4.04
CA ILE A 324 8.04 -1.21 2.86
C ILE A 324 8.58 -2.58 3.25
N THR A 325 9.44 -2.62 4.28
CA THR A 325 10.00 -3.87 4.80
C THR A 325 8.90 -4.76 5.36
N SER A 326 7.93 -4.20 6.08
CA SER A 326 6.78 -4.94 6.62
C SER A 326 5.92 -5.56 5.51
N ALA A 327 5.69 -4.85 4.41
CA ALA A 327 5.02 -5.39 3.22
C ALA A 327 5.85 -6.50 2.56
N GLY A 328 7.18 -6.35 2.50
CA GLY A 328 8.07 -7.43 2.04
C GLY A 328 7.99 -8.68 2.94
N VAL A 329 7.89 -8.50 4.26
CA VAL A 329 7.75 -9.62 5.21
C VAL A 329 6.41 -10.31 4.99
N ALA A 330 5.37 -9.54 4.67
CA ALA A 330 4.08 -10.09 4.32
C ALA A 330 4.14 -10.98 3.06
N VAL A 331 4.84 -10.53 2.02
CA VAL A 331 5.05 -11.33 0.80
C VAL A 331 5.87 -12.59 1.08
N LEU A 332 6.98 -12.47 1.82
CA LEU A 332 7.81 -13.61 2.19
C LEU A 332 7.02 -14.65 3.00
N ALA A 333 6.24 -14.19 3.98
CA ALA A 333 5.42 -15.07 4.79
C ALA A 333 4.29 -15.73 3.99
N GLY A 334 3.67 -15.01 3.06
CA GLY A 334 2.70 -15.58 2.14
C GLY A 334 3.32 -16.67 1.27
N ALA A 335 4.49 -16.40 0.68
CA ALA A 335 5.23 -17.37 -0.15
C ALA A 335 5.61 -18.65 0.62
N LEU A 336 5.96 -18.50 1.89
CA LEU A 336 6.32 -19.61 2.76
C LEU A 336 5.12 -20.22 3.52
N SER A 337 3.90 -19.77 3.27
CA SER A 337 2.73 -20.34 3.94
C SER A 337 2.52 -21.80 3.52
N LEU A 338 1.91 -22.60 4.41
CA LEU A 338 1.43 -23.95 4.07
C LEU A 338 0.06 -23.93 3.39
N GLN A 339 -0.65 -22.82 3.51
CA GLN A 339 -1.93 -22.57 2.88
C GLN A 339 -1.71 -21.65 1.71
N SER A 340 -2.61 -21.72 0.72
CA SER A 340 -2.50 -20.91 -0.47
C SER A 340 -3.37 -19.65 -0.47
N GLY A 341 -2.99 -18.72 -1.34
CA GLY A 341 -3.83 -17.59 -1.72
C GLY A 341 -4.18 -16.64 -0.57
N PRO A 342 -5.43 -16.15 -0.47
CA PRO A 342 -5.86 -15.27 0.62
C PRO A 342 -5.66 -15.81 2.04
N ASN A 343 -5.73 -17.14 2.23
CA ASN A 343 -5.49 -17.76 3.53
C ASN A 343 -4.03 -17.53 3.99
N ALA A 344 -3.08 -17.55 3.06
CA ALA A 344 -1.67 -17.27 3.33
C ALA A 344 -1.41 -15.84 3.79
N LEU A 345 -2.19 -14.88 3.26
CA LEU A 345 -1.91 -13.45 3.42
C LEU A 345 -2.75 -12.73 4.47
N ILE A 346 -3.81 -13.34 5.02
CA ILE A 346 -4.67 -12.67 5.99
C ILE A 346 -3.89 -12.15 7.20
N TRP A 347 -3.07 -12.98 7.85
CA TRP A 347 -2.31 -12.58 9.03
C TRP A 347 -1.23 -11.54 8.73
N PRO A 348 -0.32 -11.73 7.76
CA PRO A 348 0.68 -10.72 7.47
C PRO A 348 0.06 -9.39 7.00
N THR A 349 -1.04 -9.42 6.25
CA THR A 349 -1.77 -8.20 5.85
C THR A 349 -2.41 -7.51 7.05
N THR A 350 -2.95 -8.28 8.01
CA THR A 350 -3.50 -7.74 9.26
C THR A 350 -2.43 -7.04 10.09
N VAL A 351 -1.26 -7.65 10.20
CA VAL A 351 -0.09 -7.12 10.91
C VAL A 351 0.40 -5.83 10.27
N PHE A 352 0.53 -5.84 8.94
CA PHE A 352 0.87 -4.64 8.19
C PHE A 352 -0.16 -3.52 8.38
N ALA A 353 -1.44 -3.82 8.20
CA ALA A 353 -2.53 -2.83 8.27
C ALA A 353 -2.68 -2.25 9.68
N LEU A 354 -2.93 -3.11 10.67
CA LEU A 354 -3.29 -2.69 12.02
C LEU A 354 -2.04 -2.41 12.87
N GLY A 355 -1.04 -3.29 12.81
CA GLY A 355 0.22 -3.12 13.55
C GLY A 355 1.04 -1.94 13.03
N GLY A 356 1.17 -1.83 11.69
CA GLY A 356 1.83 -0.71 11.04
C GLY A 356 1.15 0.63 11.33
N ALA A 357 -0.18 0.70 11.18
CA ALA A 357 -0.91 1.93 11.45
C ALA A 357 -0.86 2.31 12.93
N LEU A 358 -1.00 1.34 13.84
CA LEU A 358 -0.93 1.57 15.28
C LEU A 358 0.46 2.04 15.71
N TRP A 359 1.52 1.52 15.09
CA TRP A 359 2.88 1.98 15.32
C TRP A 359 3.06 3.45 14.91
N LEU A 360 2.53 3.86 13.73
CA LEU A 360 2.59 5.25 13.27
C LEU A 360 1.76 6.20 14.16
N VAL A 361 0.50 5.85 14.44
CA VAL A 361 -0.40 6.64 15.29
C VAL A 361 0.14 6.72 16.71
N GLY A 362 0.59 5.58 17.24
CA GLY A 362 1.17 5.48 18.57
C GLY A 362 2.43 6.32 18.73
N GLY A 363 3.24 6.46 17.67
CA GLY A 363 4.41 7.34 17.69
C GLY A 363 4.03 8.80 17.96
N GLN A 364 2.89 9.26 17.44
CA GLN A 364 2.35 10.59 17.75
C GLN A 364 1.76 10.66 19.16
N VAL A 365 1.03 9.62 19.60
CA VAL A 365 0.52 9.53 20.97
C VAL A 365 1.67 9.59 22.01
N TRP A 366 2.77 8.87 21.75
CA TRP A 366 3.95 8.91 22.60
C TRP A 366 4.57 10.31 22.68
N ARG A 367 4.70 10.99 21.53
CA ARG A 367 5.27 12.34 21.47
C ARG A 367 4.44 13.34 22.25
N TYR A 368 3.13 13.31 22.06
CA TYR A 368 2.25 14.34 22.61
C TYR A 368 1.77 14.05 24.03
N MET A 369 1.57 12.77 24.39
CA MET A 369 1.02 12.38 25.70
C MET A 369 2.02 11.62 26.58
N GLY A 370 3.17 11.23 26.07
CA GLY A 370 4.09 10.33 26.78
C GLY A 370 3.54 8.92 26.98
N TRP A 371 2.44 8.53 26.31
CA TRP A 371 1.86 7.20 26.47
C TRP A 371 2.41 6.21 25.43
N GLN A 372 3.30 5.31 25.87
CA GLN A 372 4.07 4.43 24.98
C GLN A 372 3.27 3.24 24.45
N LEU A 373 2.18 2.89 25.13
CA LEU A 373 1.52 1.60 24.94
C LEU A 373 1.08 1.38 23.48
N PRO A 374 0.45 2.36 22.79
CA PRO A 374 0.07 2.18 21.39
C PRO A 374 1.25 1.90 20.46
N VAL A 375 2.33 2.69 20.53
CA VAL A 375 3.51 2.50 19.64
C VAL A 375 4.19 1.16 19.92
N SER A 376 4.28 0.77 21.19
CA SER A 376 4.84 -0.51 21.59
C SER A 376 4.00 -1.66 21.05
N VAL A 377 2.68 -1.66 21.27
CA VAL A 377 1.80 -2.74 20.77
C VAL A 377 1.90 -2.88 19.24
N GLY A 378 1.96 -1.78 18.49
CA GLY A 378 2.19 -1.81 17.05
C GLY A 378 3.53 -2.46 16.67
N ALA A 379 4.62 -2.05 17.34
CA ALA A 379 5.95 -2.64 17.11
C ALA A 379 6.02 -4.13 17.49
N LEU A 380 5.38 -4.53 18.60
CA LEU A 380 5.32 -5.92 19.05
C LEU A 380 4.55 -6.80 18.04
N ALA A 381 3.47 -6.27 17.45
CA ALA A 381 2.72 -6.96 16.40
C ALA A 381 3.54 -7.13 15.12
N LEU A 382 4.28 -6.10 14.69
CA LEU A 382 5.18 -6.17 13.53
C LEU A 382 6.38 -7.11 13.78
N ALA A 383 6.88 -7.16 15.01
CA ALA A 383 7.94 -8.10 15.41
C ALA A 383 7.44 -9.55 15.49
N GLY A 384 6.13 -9.75 15.62
CA GLY A 384 5.48 -11.06 15.65
C GLY A 384 5.47 -11.75 17.01
N LEU A 385 5.35 -10.99 18.09
CA LEU A 385 5.24 -11.54 19.44
C LEU A 385 3.92 -12.29 19.67
N PRO A 386 3.88 -13.25 20.62
CA PRO A 386 2.68 -13.98 20.99
C PRO A 386 1.49 -13.07 21.32
N PHE A 387 0.27 -13.56 21.13
CA PHE A 387 -0.97 -12.80 21.30
C PHE A 387 -1.14 -11.61 20.34
N THR A 388 -0.35 -11.57 19.27
CA THR A 388 -0.54 -10.65 18.15
C THR A 388 -0.75 -11.46 16.88
N PRO A 389 -1.42 -10.92 15.84
CA PRO A 389 -1.51 -11.60 14.56
C PRO A 389 -0.14 -11.85 13.91
N GLY A 390 0.92 -11.15 14.34
CA GLY A 390 2.28 -11.37 13.83
C GLY A 390 2.88 -12.69 14.29
N PHE A 391 2.43 -13.25 15.42
CA PHE A 391 2.84 -14.58 15.82
C PHE A 391 2.32 -15.67 14.86
N LEU A 392 1.15 -15.44 14.25
CA LEU A 392 0.55 -16.36 13.28
C LEU A 392 1.33 -16.40 11.95
N VAL A 393 2.23 -15.43 11.73
CA VAL A 393 3.12 -15.35 10.57
C VAL A 393 4.39 -16.20 10.78
N GLN A 394 4.81 -16.40 12.03
CA GLN A 394 6.07 -17.04 12.39
C GLN A 394 6.23 -18.50 11.87
N PRO A 395 5.19 -19.35 11.84
CA PRO A 395 5.32 -20.70 11.28
C PRO A 395 5.73 -20.74 9.83
N ALA A 396 5.26 -19.79 9.01
CA ALA A 396 5.66 -19.69 7.61
C ALA A 396 7.15 -19.34 7.52
N LEU A 397 7.59 -18.31 8.25
CA LEU A 397 8.97 -17.85 8.27
C LEU A 397 9.94 -18.90 8.84
N ALA A 398 9.49 -19.70 9.81
CA ALA A 398 10.26 -20.79 10.40
C ALA A 398 10.61 -21.91 9.41
N ARG A 399 9.92 -22.00 8.26
CA ARG A 399 10.28 -22.97 7.22
C ARG A 399 11.65 -22.72 6.60
N LEU A 400 12.13 -21.47 6.58
CA LEU A 400 13.50 -21.16 6.15
C LEU A 400 14.53 -21.88 7.02
N LEU A 401 14.26 -22.00 8.33
CA LEU A 401 15.13 -22.69 9.27
C LEU A 401 15.02 -24.22 9.12
N VAL A 402 13.81 -24.75 8.95
CA VAL A 402 13.55 -26.20 8.90
C VAL A 402 14.05 -26.86 7.61
N ALA A 403 14.01 -26.15 6.47
CA ALA A 403 14.36 -26.72 5.17
C ALA A 403 15.87 -27.00 4.97
N GLN A 404 16.74 -26.43 5.82
CA GLN A 404 18.21 -26.61 5.78
C GLN A 404 18.88 -26.20 4.45
N GLY A 405 20.21 -26.38 4.34
CA GLY A 405 20.96 -26.04 3.13
C GLY A 405 20.93 -24.55 2.78
N LEU A 406 20.61 -24.21 1.53
CA LEU A 406 20.51 -22.81 1.10
C LEU A 406 19.40 -22.04 1.83
N PHE A 407 18.34 -22.71 2.29
CA PHE A 407 17.31 -22.06 3.09
C PHE A 407 17.84 -21.57 4.44
N LEU A 408 18.86 -22.22 5.01
CA LEU A 408 19.51 -21.73 6.22
C LEU A 408 20.25 -20.41 5.98
N LEU A 409 20.90 -20.25 4.82
CA LEU A 409 21.51 -18.97 4.44
C LEU A 409 20.43 -17.88 4.30
N LEU A 410 19.32 -18.20 3.64
CA LEU A 410 18.18 -17.28 3.54
C LEU A 410 17.57 -16.96 4.90
N PHE A 411 17.53 -17.92 5.82
CA PHE A 411 17.11 -17.70 7.19
C PHE A 411 18.03 -16.71 7.91
N LEU A 412 19.36 -16.85 7.78
CA LEU A 412 20.31 -15.92 8.39
C LEU A 412 20.18 -14.50 7.84
N LEU A 413 19.98 -14.36 6.53
CA LEU A 413 19.73 -13.06 5.89
C LEU A 413 18.40 -12.46 6.35
N TYR A 414 17.34 -13.28 6.46
CA TYR A 414 16.06 -12.86 7.03
C TYR A 414 16.22 -12.40 8.48
N VAL A 415 16.97 -13.14 9.31
CA VAL A 415 17.24 -12.77 10.70
C VAL A 415 17.94 -11.42 10.76
N ALA A 416 18.94 -11.17 9.92
CA ALA A 416 19.62 -9.88 9.85
C ALA A 416 18.64 -8.75 9.47
N ALA A 417 17.82 -8.95 8.43
CA ALA A 417 16.82 -7.99 7.98
C ALA A 417 15.78 -7.68 9.07
N GLN A 418 15.21 -8.72 9.70
CA GLN A 418 14.23 -8.58 10.76
C GLN A 418 14.83 -7.93 12.01
N SER A 419 16.10 -8.19 12.34
CA SER A 419 16.80 -7.54 13.45
C SER A 419 16.94 -6.03 13.20
N MET A 420 17.32 -5.63 11.99
CA MET A 420 17.41 -4.21 11.60
C MET A 420 16.03 -3.54 11.59
N LEU A 421 14.99 -4.23 11.13
CA LEU A 421 13.61 -3.75 11.18
C LEU A 421 13.18 -3.48 12.62
N ILE A 422 13.39 -4.44 13.52
CA ILE A 422 13.08 -4.31 14.95
C ILE A 422 13.86 -3.14 15.56
N ALA A 423 15.17 -3.08 15.36
CA ALA A 423 15.99 -1.98 15.86
C ALA A 423 15.47 -0.61 15.36
N THR A 424 15.07 -0.52 14.09
CA THR A 424 14.53 0.72 13.51
C THR A 424 13.18 1.10 14.11
N MET A 425 12.27 0.14 14.33
CA MET A 425 10.99 0.41 14.99
C MET A 425 11.18 0.93 16.41
N LEU A 426 12.15 0.35 17.13
CA LEU A 426 12.47 0.71 18.51
C LEU A 426 13.24 2.03 18.63
N ARG A 427 13.86 2.54 17.55
CA ARG A 427 14.43 3.90 17.49
C ARG A 427 13.40 4.97 17.86
N SER A 428 12.11 4.72 17.62
CA SER A 428 11.02 5.60 18.06
C SER A 428 10.97 5.81 19.58
N TRP A 429 11.57 4.90 20.37
CA TRP A 429 11.67 5.00 21.83
C TRP A 429 12.84 5.88 22.29
N GLU A 430 13.87 6.08 21.47
CA GLU A 430 15.05 6.91 21.81
C GLU A 430 14.74 8.41 21.74
N GLY A 431 13.75 8.80 20.92
CA GLY A 431 13.21 10.15 20.91
C GLY A 431 12.42 10.38 22.19
N GLY A 432 13.09 10.87 23.24
CA GLY A 432 12.43 11.25 24.49
C GLY A 432 11.25 12.19 24.24
N HIS A 433 10.30 12.22 25.19
CA HIS A 433 9.20 13.19 25.20
C HIS A 433 9.79 14.60 25.14
N ARG A 434 9.80 15.20 23.94
CA ARG A 434 10.00 16.63 23.78
C ARG A 434 8.59 17.22 23.87
N PRO A 435 8.22 17.93 24.95
CA PRO A 435 7.01 18.71 24.91
C PRO A 435 7.16 19.62 23.69
N VAL A 436 6.32 19.40 22.70
CA VAL A 436 6.23 20.34 21.58
C VAL A 436 5.67 21.61 22.22
N ASP A 437 6.37 22.73 22.11
CA ASP A 437 5.92 24.03 22.65
C ASP A 437 4.61 24.54 22.02
N GLU A 438 4.03 23.78 21.08
CA GLU A 438 2.69 24.01 20.53
C GLU A 438 1.63 23.47 21.50
N GLU A 439 0.76 24.36 21.99
CA GLU A 439 -0.45 23.98 22.72
C GLU A 439 -1.36 23.14 21.82
N ILE A 440 -1.34 21.83 22.00
CA ILE A 440 -2.23 20.91 21.28
C ILE A 440 -3.63 21.04 21.86
N GLY A 441 -4.61 21.24 20.98
CA GLY A 441 -6.01 21.27 21.40
C GLY A 441 -6.45 19.92 21.95
N ASN A 442 -7.27 19.94 23.02
CA ASN A 442 -7.88 18.73 23.60
C ASN A 442 -8.58 17.82 22.56
N GLY A 443 -9.09 18.40 21.47
CA GLY A 443 -9.70 17.68 20.36
C GLY A 443 -8.73 16.79 19.58
N ASP A 444 -7.50 17.22 19.39
CA ASP A 444 -6.49 16.48 18.61
C ASP A 444 -6.00 15.25 19.38
N LEU A 445 -5.82 15.41 20.70
CA LEU A 445 -5.55 14.30 21.62
C LEU A 445 -6.67 13.28 21.62
N ALA A 446 -7.93 13.73 21.70
CA ALA A 446 -9.08 12.83 21.66
C ALA A 446 -9.13 12.01 20.34
N ARG A 447 -8.86 12.63 19.19
CA ARG A 447 -8.82 11.95 17.88
C ARG A 447 -7.67 10.95 17.78
N LEU A 448 -6.48 11.27 18.31
CA LEU A 448 -5.36 10.34 18.38
C LEU A 448 -5.70 9.13 19.26
N MET A 449 -6.33 9.37 20.40
CA MET A 449 -6.78 8.31 21.31
C MET A 449 -7.84 7.40 20.70
N VAL A 450 -8.85 7.98 20.04
CA VAL A 450 -9.85 7.24 19.27
C VAL A 450 -9.19 6.41 18.18
N SER A 451 -8.20 6.97 17.47
CA SER A 451 -7.48 6.25 16.41
C SER A 451 -6.64 5.10 16.96
N ALA A 452 -5.93 5.31 18.08
CA ALA A 452 -5.17 4.27 18.74
C ALA A 452 -6.08 3.13 19.22
N LEU A 453 -7.25 3.44 19.78
CA LEU A 453 -8.23 2.44 20.21
C LEU A 453 -8.84 1.68 19.03
N ALA A 454 -9.23 2.40 17.98
CA ALA A 454 -9.83 1.83 16.76
C ALA A 454 -8.89 0.88 16.01
N LEU A 455 -7.57 1.06 16.15
CA LEU A 455 -6.56 0.14 15.61
C LEU A 455 -6.18 -0.97 16.60
N GLY A 456 -5.97 -0.60 17.87
CA GLY A 456 -5.53 -1.50 18.93
C GLY A 456 -6.55 -2.57 19.27
N LEU A 457 -7.85 -2.25 19.30
CA LEU A 457 -8.89 -3.22 19.64
C LEU A 457 -9.01 -4.32 18.58
N PRO A 458 -9.18 -4.04 17.27
CA PRO A 458 -9.19 -5.10 16.25
C PRO A 458 -7.87 -5.88 16.20
N LEU A 459 -6.72 -5.23 16.42
CA LEU A 459 -5.43 -5.90 16.47
C LEU A 459 -5.36 -6.91 17.63
N ALA A 460 -5.83 -6.52 18.82
CA ALA A 460 -5.92 -7.40 19.98
C ALA A 460 -6.90 -8.55 19.71
N VAL A 461 -8.07 -8.28 19.14
CA VAL A 461 -9.04 -9.34 18.76
C VAL A 461 -8.41 -10.32 17.77
N ALA A 462 -7.66 -9.84 16.77
CA ALA A 462 -6.97 -10.71 15.82
C ALA A 462 -5.88 -11.59 16.46
N GLY A 463 -5.20 -11.08 17.50
CA GLY A 463 -4.21 -11.85 18.24
C GLY A 463 -4.82 -12.86 19.23
N PHE A 464 -5.82 -12.45 20.02
CA PHE A 464 -6.42 -13.29 21.05
C PHE A 464 -7.47 -14.27 20.51
N LEU A 465 -8.20 -13.88 19.46
CA LEU A 465 -9.32 -14.64 18.89
C LEU A 465 -9.16 -14.84 17.37
N PRO A 466 -8.05 -15.42 16.88
CA PRO A 466 -7.79 -15.55 15.45
C PRO A 466 -8.86 -16.37 14.72
N GLY A 467 -9.44 -17.40 15.36
CA GLY A 467 -10.56 -18.15 14.77
C GLY A 467 -11.81 -17.31 14.52
N SER A 468 -12.05 -16.28 15.33
CA SER A 468 -13.19 -15.37 15.11
C SER A 468 -12.94 -14.50 13.89
N ILE A 469 -11.74 -13.96 13.73
CA ILE A 469 -11.36 -13.16 12.55
C ILE A 469 -11.36 -14.03 11.28
N ALA A 470 -10.78 -15.23 11.33
CA ALA A 470 -10.77 -16.17 10.22
C ALA A 470 -12.20 -16.55 9.78
N ALA A 471 -13.09 -16.85 10.73
CA ALA A 471 -14.49 -17.12 10.44
C ALA A 471 -15.22 -15.88 9.89
N TRP A 472 -14.98 -14.70 10.49
CA TRP A 472 -15.54 -13.43 10.01
C TRP A 472 -15.10 -13.12 8.58
N ALA A 473 -13.88 -13.46 8.21
CA ALA A 473 -13.34 -13.30 6.87
C ALA A 473 -13.67 -14.46 5.92
N SER A 474 -14.52 -15.44 6.29
CA SER A 474 -14.76 -16.66 5.48
C SER A 474 -13.49 -17.44 5.10
N LEU A 475 -12.39 -17.29 5.86
CA LEU A 475 -11.08 -17.90 5.61
C LEU A 475 -10.74 -18.89 6.74
N THR A 476 -11.58 -19.91 6.91
CA THR A 476 -11.52 -20.82 8.08
C THR A 476 -10.23 -21.63 8.16
N ASN A 477 -9.55 -21.83 7.04
CA ASN A 477 -8.29 -22.55 6.98
C ASN A 477 -7.08 -21.67 7.28
N ALA A 478 -7.26 -20.37 7.56
CA ALA A 478 -6.19 -19.40 7.76
C ALA A 478 -5.25 -19.69 8.94
N ILE A 479 -5.69 -20.40 9.97
CA ILE A 479 -4.87 -20.59 11.18
C ILE A 479 -3.80 -21.65 10.91
N PRO A 480 -2.50 -21.35 11.15
CA PRO A 480 -1.45 -22.35 11.00
C PRO A 480 -1.66 -23.54 11.94
N VAL A 481 -1.68 -24.75 11.38
CA VAL A 481 -1.90 -26.00 12.13
C VAL A 481 -0.87 -26.17 13.27
N MET A 482 0.32 -25.59 13.12
CA MET A 482 1.43 -25.67 14.08
C MET A 482 1.20 -24.90 15.38
N LEU A 483 0.25 -23.95 15.45
CA LEU A 483 0.04 -23.06 16.60
C LEU A 483 -1.19 -23.41 17.44
N GLY A 484 -1.98 -24.41 17.03
CA GLY A 484 -3.28 -24.70 17.65
C GLY A 484 -4.32 -23.60 17.40
N ARG A 485 -5.45 -23.62 18.14
CA ARG A 485 -6.58 -22.69 17.93
C ARG A 485 -6.38 -21.28 18.50
N LEU A 486 -5.37 -21.09 19.35
CA LEU A 486 -5.02 -19.81 19.97
C LEU A 486 -3.64 -19.40 19.48
N ALA A 487 -3.40 -18.10 19.27
CA ALA A 487 -2.04 -17.56 19.07
C ALA A 487 -1.26 -17.58 20.39
N SER A 488 -1.16 -18.77 20.98
CA SER A 488 -0.65 -19.04 22.32
C SER A 488 0.85 -19.35 22.31
N VAL A 489 1.46 -19.36 23.49
CA VAL A 489 2.88 -19.68 23.73
C VAL A 489 3.21 -21.15 23.36
N VAL A 490 2.24 -21.96 22.93
CA VAL A 490 2.48 -23.34 22.51
C VAL A 490 2.86 -23.37 21.04
N ALA A 491 4.16 -23.19 20.76
CA ALA A 491 4.74 -23.28 19.43
C ALA A 491 6.00 -24.16 19.44
N PRO A 492 6.32 -24.84 18.32
CA PRO A 492 7.53 -25.66 18.24
C PRO A 492 8.79 -24.79 18.25
N TRP A 493 9.93 -25.38 18.62
CA TRP A 493 11.19 -24.65 18.77
C TRP A 493 11.63 -23.83 17.54
N PRO A 494 11.39 -24.23 16.26
CA PRO A 494 11.80 -23.42 15.12
C PRO A 494 11.11 -22.06 15.12
N VAL A 495 9.83 -22.02 15.49
CA VAL A 495 9.04 -20.77 15.60
C VAL A 495 9.64 -19.85 16.65
N TRP A 496 10.02 -20.40 17.80
CA TRP A 496 10.66 -19.62 18.86
C TRP A 496 12.03 -19.09 18.47
N ILE A 497 12.83 -19.84 17.71
CA ILE A 497 14.12 -19.35 17.22
C ILE A 497 13.92 -18.25 16.17
N THR A 498 13.00 -18.45 15.22
CA THR A 498 12.67 -17.44 14.19
C THR A 498 12.18 -16.13 14.80
N LEU A 499 11.49 -16.17 15.95
CA LEU A 499 11.05 -14.98 16.68
C LEU A 499 12.14 -14.39 17.58
N SER A 500 12.73 -15.20 18.47
CA SER A 500 13.60 -14.72 19.54
C SER A 500 14.96 -14.23 19.05
N LEU A 501 15.51 -14.86 18.01
CA LEU A 501 16.84 -14.51 17.51
C LEU A 501 16.84 -13.09 16.88
N PRO A 502 15.94 -12.73 15.95
CA PRO A 502 15.88 -11.36 15.45
C PRO A 502 15.52 -10.33 16.52
N LEU A 503 14.67 -10.69 17.48
CA LEU A 503 14.28 -9.80 18.57
C LEU A 503 15.49 -9.46 19.46
N ALA A 504 16.24 -10.48 19.88
CA ALA A 504 17.44 -10.30 20.70
C ALA A 504 18.53 -9.51 19.95
N LEU A 505 18.77 -9.84 18.67
CA LEU A 505 19.73 -9.14 17.84
C LEU A 505 19.29 -7.69 17.55
N GLY A 506 18.00 -7.45 17.30
CA GLY A 506 17.46 -6.10 17.10
C GLY A 506 17.60 -5.22 18.33
N LEU A 507 17.33 -5.76 19.53
CA LEU A 507 17.57 -5.06 20.80
C LEU A 507 19.06 -4.78 21.02
N LEU A 508 19.93 -5.74 20.71
CA LEU A 508 21.38 -5.56 20.78
C LEU A 508 21.87 -4.49 19.80
N LEU A 509 21.36 -4.49 18.56
CA LEU A 509 21.69 -3.49 17.54
C LEU A 509 21.26 -2.09 17.97
N LEU A 510 20.06 -1.94 18.53
CA LEU A 510 19.59 -0.68 19.11
C LEU A 510 20.54 -0.20 20.22
N TRP A 511 20.86 -1.08 21.17
CA TRP A 511 21.78 -0.74 22.28
C TRP A 511 23.19 -0.40 21.81
N ALA A 512 23.69 -1.07 20.77
CA ALA A 512 25.01 -0.84 20.20
C ALA A 512 25.07 0.41 19.30
N ARG A 513 23.93 0.93 18.84
CA ARG A 513 23.83 2.04 17.88
C ARG A 513 24.67 3.28 18.25
N PRO A 514 24.65 3.80 19.50
CA PRO A 514 25.44 4.98 19.86
C PRO A 514 26.96 4.73 19.76
N ARG A 515 27.40 3.48 19.94
CA ARG A 515 28.82 3.09 19.84
C ARG A 515 29.25 2.82 18.41
N LEU A 516 28.37 2.20 17.63
CA LEU A 516 28.66 1.85 16.24
C LEU A 516 28.64 3.09 15.33
N TRP A 517 27.82 4.11 15.66
CA TRP A 517 27.70 5.32 14.86
C TRP A 517 27.56 6.60 15.71
N PRO A 518 28.64 7.06 16.36
CA PRO A 518 28.64 8.29 17.15
C PRO A 518 28.38 9.57 16.32
N HIS A 519 28.58 9.53 15.00
CA HIS A 519 28.38 10.65 14.07
C HIS A 519 27.20 10.44 13.10
N ALA A 520 26.22 9.61 13.48
CA ALA A 520 25.08 9.29 12.60
C ALA A 520 24.25 10.51 12.15
N ASP A 521 24.36 11.64 12.87
CA ASP A 521 23.58 12.85 12.62
C ASP A 521 24.29 13.86 11.67
N GLU A 522 25.53 13.57 11.23
CA GLU A 522 26.30 14.46 10.34
C GLU A 522 26.16 14.04 8.86
N GLY A 523 25.11 14.52 8.20
CA GLY A 523 24.92 14.42 6.75
C GLY A 523 24.23 13.15 6.25
N ILE A 524 23.91 13.12 4.95
CA ILE A 524 23.30 11.94 4.31
C ILE A 524 24.40 10.88 4.12
N PRO A 525 24.24 9.68 4.68
CA PRO A 525 25.26 8.65 4.52
C PRO A 525 25.37 8.19 3.06
N ALA A 526 26.59 8.01 2.55
CA ALA A 526 26.82 7.57 1.16
C ALA A 526 26.21 6.18 0.88
N ASP A 527 26.19 5.31 1.89
CA ASP A 527 25.55 4.00 1.86
C ASP A 527 24.00 4.09 1.82
N TYR A 528 23.40 5.10 2.45
CA TYR A 528 21.97 5.37 2.31
C TYR A 528 21.62 5.78 0.87
N ALA A 529 22.39 6.67 0.25
CA ALA A 529 22.16 7.09 -1.13
C ALA A 529 22.26 5.94 -2.15
N LEU A 530 23.14 4.96 -1.89
CA LEU A 530 23.24 3.76 -2.72
C LEU A 530 22.04 2.83 -2.51
N THR A 531 21.64 2.63 -1.27
CA THR A 531 20.60 1.65 -0.91
C THR A 531 19.18 2.19 -1.07
N SER A 532 18.98 3.52 -1.11
CA SER A 532 17.67 4.13 -1.39
C SER A 532 17.17 3.88 -2.81
N LEU A 533 18.07 3.46 -3.72
CA LEU A 533 17.82 3.24 -5.15
C LEU A 533 17.37 4.47 -5.93
N ASP A 534 17.51 5.67 -5.36
CA ASP A 534 17.23 6.91 -6.10
C ASP A 534 18.10 7.04 -7.35
N TRP A 535 19.35 6.57 -7.29
CA TRP A 535 20.26 6.53 -8.43
C TRP A 535 19.75 5.61 -9.56
N LEU A 536 19.12 4.48 -9.21
CA LEU A 536 18.59 3.53 -10.18
C LEU A 536 17.39 4.13 -10.91
N PHE A 537 16.55 4.86 -10.17
CA PHE A 537 15.47 5.63 -10.75
C PHE A 537 15.98 6.70 -11.71
N ASP A 538 16.91 7.53 -11.25
CA ASP A 538 17.49 8.61 -12.05
C ASP A 538 18.15 8.05 -13.33
N LEU A 539 18.83 6.91 -13.23
CA LEU A 539 19.42 6.20 -14.36
C LEU A 539 18.34 5.66 -15.33
N SER A 540 17.31 5.01 -14.80
CA SER A 540 16.22 4.45 -15.61
C SER A 540 15.46 5.54 -16.37
N TRP A 541 15.17 6.65 -15.69
CA TRP A 541 14.49 7.80 -16.26
C TRP A 541 15.36 8.50 -17.30
N TRP A 542 16.66 8.65 -17.01
CA TRP A 542 17.62 9.12 -18.00
C TRP A 542 17.58 8.24 -19.26
N GLY A 543 17.61 6.92 -19.13
CA GLY A 543 17.50 5.99 -20.25
C GLY A 543 16.22 6.16 -21.07
N VAL A 544 15.06 6.21 -20.40
CA VAL A 544 13.75 6.44 -21.05
C VAL A 544 13.74 7.79 -21.78
N SER A 545 14.29 8.84 -21.18
CA SER A 545 14.38 10.16 -21.79
C SER A 545 15.27 10.16 -23.04
N GLN A 546 16.39 9.41 -23.02
CA GLN A 546 17.26 9.25 -24.18
C GLN A 546 16.54 8.50 -25.30
N ILE A 547 15.90 7.37 -25.00
CA ILE A 547 15.13 6.58 -25.98
C ILE A 547 14.00 7.41 -26.56
N SER A 548 13.23 8.12 -25.72
CA SER A 548 12.15 9.01 -26.17
C SER A 548 12.69 10.15 -27.05
N SER A 549 13.86 10.72 -26.73
CA SER A 549 14.49 11.74 -27.57
C SER A 549 14.96 11.21 -28.92
N ILE A 550 15.45 9.96 -28.96
CA ILE A 550 15.88 9.28 -30.19
C ILE A 550 14.65 8.97 -31.02
N TRP A 551 13.64 8.33 -30.42
CA TRP A 551 12.36 8.02 -31.06
C TRP A 551 11.68 9.29 -31.58
N GLY A 552 11.67 10.37 -30.80
CA GLY A 552 11.14 11.67 -31.19
C GLY A 552 11.92 12.32 -32.34
N ARG A 553 13.21 12.02 -32.51
CA ARG A 553 14.02 12.43 -33.66
C ARG A 553 13.74 11.55 -34.87
N THR A 554 13.64 10.23 -34.68
CA THR A 554 13.32 9.26 -35.74
C THR A 554 11.91 9.47 -36.28
N THR A 555 10.92 9.69 -35.43
CA THR A 555 9.53 10.01 -35.83
C THR A 555 9.46 11.35 -36.53
N ARG A 556 10.19 12.38 -36.09
CA ARG A 556 10.29 13.65 -36.84
C ARG A 556 11.01 13.51 -38.19
N LEU A 557 12.03 12.64 -38.28
CA LEU A 557 12.69 12.29 -39.54
C LEU A 557 11.76 11.47 -40.45
N LEU A 558 10.93 10.59 -39.89
CA LEU A 558 9.93 9.79 -40.59
C LEU A 558 8.68 10.59 -40.98
N GLU A 559 8.28 11.60 -40.21
CA GLU A 559 7.22 12.55 -40.56
C GLU A 559 7.74 13.56 -41.60
N GLY A 560 9.02 13.95 -41.52
CA GLY A 560 9.72 14.68 -42.58
C GLY A 560 9.94 13.86 -43.85
N ALA A 561 10.16 12.55 -43.74
CA ALA A 561 10.20 11.60 -44.85
C ALA A 561 8.81 11.06 -45.24
N GLY A 562 7.78 11.36 -44.45
CA GLY A 562 6.41 10.88 -44.61
C GLY A 562 5.76 11.46 -45.85
N ALA A 563 6.15 12.67 -46.26
CA ALA A 563 5.76 13.23 -47.56
C ALA A 563 6.30 12.38 -48.74
N MET A 564 7.51 11.83 -48.63
CA MET A 564 8.08 10.91 -49.62
C MET A 564 7.43 9.52 -49.54
N GLY A 565 7.13 9.02 -48.33
CA GLY A 565 6.44 7.75 -48.12
C GLY A 565 5.00 7.74 -48.66
N TRP A 566 4.22 8.79 -48.35
CA TRP A 566 2.90 9.01 -48.95
C TRP A 566 3.00 9.24 -50.45
N GLY A 567 4.03 9.93 -50.94
CA GLY A 567 4.29 10.10 -52.38
C GLY A 567 4.57 8.77 -53.09
N LEU A 568 5.34 7.87 -52.48
CA LEU A 568 5.63 6.52 -52.99
C LEU A 568 4.39 5.63 -52.94
N VAL A 569 3.58 5.72 -51.88
CA VAL A 569 2.29 5.00 -51.78
C VAL A 569 1.31 5.53 -52.83
N LEU A 570 1.23 6.84 -53.06
CA LEU A 570 0.41 7.43 -54.12
C LEU A 570 0.89 7.03 -55.52
N LEU A 571 2.21 7.00 -55.76
CA LEU A 571 2.80 6.52 -57.01
C LEU A 571 2.53 5.03 -57.24
N LEU A 572 2.61 4.21 -56.18
CA LEU A 572 2.30 2.78 -56.22
C LEU A 572 0.81 2.55 -56.52
N ILE A 573 -0.07 3.33 -55.89
CA ILE A 573 -1.52 3.29 -56.15
C ILE A 573 -1.82 3.75 -57.59
N LEU A 574 -1.18 4.80 -58.09
CA LEU A 574 -1.35 5.27 -59.47
C LEU A 574 -0.82 4.25 -60.51
N TYR A 575 0.29 3.58 -60.21
CA TYR A 575 0.86 2.53 -61.05
C TYR A 575 -0.02 1.28 -61.08
N LEU A 576 -0.66 0.92 -59.96
CA LEU A 576 -1.60 -0.20 -59.89
C LEU A 576 -2.98 0.08 -60.51
N LEU A 577 -3.26 1.34 -60.86
CA LEU A 577 -4.50 1.80 -61.49
C LEU A 577 -4.36 2.04 -63.01
N GLN A 578 -3.16 1.86 -63.58
CA GLN A 578 -2.91 1.75 -65.02
C GLN A 578 -2.87 0.28 -65.42
#